data_AF-A0A7S1CKY8-F1
#
_entry.id   AF-A0A7S1CKY8-F1
#
_cell.length_a   1.000
_cell.length_b   1.000
_cell.length_c   1.000
_cell.angle_alpha   90.00
_cell.angle_beta   90.00
_cell.angle_gamma   90.00
#
_symmetry.space_group_name_H-M   'P 1'
#
loop_
_entity.id
_entity.type
_entity.pdbx_description
1 polymer ?
#
loop_
_entity_poly.entity_id
_entity_poly.type
_entity_poly.pdbx_seq_one_letter_code
_entity_poly.pdbx_strand_id
1 'polypeptide(L)'
;PSSPSGVDGEPFRMRSIDLGPLYNISMVGCNADCVAQVPGAQYADYFVARLGINVDAKTGDRLPAPDFSCNLRSWGLVLLRMKDWSTFDLAFVSVLLWPNDGLDSPNSGSFPQTPIQGGKYVLDSTYDPTVAVLNGELWVSFECAGKGFPTSSCIGPLAVPDSGIEHASIDLARTTIVVLGTLHAAASVPKIFADRQGRPVMYFDFFILKPGHIEARAIYLEQESGGARRFFAKGFSDSMPINDESAVRVWAPHLSHDALATNIADVFQVFPSADGRFYFATAGIGGAGCRAPTASPSGCYRLAVS
;
A
#
# COMPACT_ATOMS: atom_id res chain seq x y z
N PRO A 1 43.43 13.25 29.72
CA PRO A 1 42.83 12.54 28.57
C PRO A 1 41.77 11.55 29.08
N SER A 2 40.57 12.08 29.28
CA SER A 2 39.43 11.37 29.88
C SER A 2 38.29 11.34 28.87
N SER A 3 37.94 10.12 28.45
CA SER A 3 36.79 9.81 27.61
C SER A 3 35.48 10.23 28.30
N PRO A 4 34.52 10.89 27.62
CA PRO A 4 33.19 11.07 28.17
C PRO A 4 32.36 9.80 27.93
N SER A 5 32.06 9.13 29.03
CA SER A 5 31.00 8.12 29.15
C SER A 5 29.63 8.78 29.28
N GLY A 6 28.60 8.12 28.76
CA GLY A 6 27.22 8.25 29.22
C GLY A 6 26.37 9.33 28.54
N VAL A 7 25.74 8.98 27.42
CA VAL A 7 24.41 9.53 27.10
C VAL A 7 23.41 8.47 27.54
N ASP A 8 22.92 8.61 28.76
CA ASP A 8 21.77 7.86 29.26
C ASP A 8 20.54 8.32 28.48
N GLY A 9 20.15 7.52 27.50
CA GLY A 9 18.89 7.66 26.77
C GLY A 9 17.74 7.18 27.65
N GLU A 10 17.13 8.10 28.39
CA GLU A 10 15.84 7.89 29.04
C GLU A 10 14.79 7.41 28.00
N PRO A 11 14.02 6.34 28.28
CA PRO A 11 12.98 5.88 27.37
C PRO A 11 11.85 6.91 27.29
N PHE A 12 11.52 7.31 26.08
CA PHE A 12 10.43 8.22 25.76
C PHE A 12 9.11 7.66 26.31
N ARG A 13 8.59 8.23 27.40
CA ARG A 13 7.26 7.88 27.94
C ARG A 13 6.19 8.60 27.13
N MET A 14 5.48 7.85 26.30
CA MET A 14 4.34 8.35 25.53
C MET A 14 3.15 8.63 26.46
N ARG A 15 2.64 9.87 26.42
CA ARG A 15 1.30 10.18 26.93
C ARG A 15 0.30 9.70 25.89
N SER A 16 -0.70 8.92 26.30
CA SER A 16 -1.81 8.53 25.42
C SER A 16 -2.45 9.79 24.84
N ILE A 17 -2.43 9.92 23.52
CA ILE A 17 -3.29 10.87 22.81
C ILE A 17 -4.62 10.16 22.67
N ASP A 18 -5.61 10.65 23.41
CA ASP A 18 -7.01 10.23 23.31
C ASP A 18 -7.54 10.73 21.95
N LEU A 19 -7.43 9.87 20.94
CA LEU A 19 -8.12 10.05 19.66
C LEU A 19 -9.57 9.66 19.93
N GLY A 20 -10.43 10.64 20.21
CA GLY A 20 -11.87 10.46 20.45
C GLY A 20 -12.56 9.61 19.37
N PRO A 21 -13.86 9.31 19.50
CA PRO A 21 -14.53 8.25 18.73
C PRO A 21 -14.22 8.36 17.23
N LEU A 22 -13.34 7.48 16.76
CA LEU A 22 -12.99 7.35 15.36
C LEU A 22 -14.26 6.96 14.61
N TYR A 23 -14.78 7.90 13.81
CA TYR A 23 -15.93 7.68 12.95
C TYR A 23 -15.55 6.63 11.91
N ASN A 24 -16.19 5.46 11.97
CA ASN A 24 -16.01 4.42 10.97
C ASN A 24 -16.41 4.97 9.60
N ILE A 25 -15.46 5.04 8.67
CA ILE A 25 -15.78 5.04 7.24
C ILE A 25 -16.38 3.66 6.97
N SER A 26 -17.70 3.57 6.99
CA SER A 26 -18.46 2.33 6.79
C SER A 26 -18.45 1.99 5.30
N MET A 27 -17.38 1.38 4.81
CA MET A 27 -17.47 0.51 3.66
C MET A 27 -17.83 -0.89 4.18
N VAL A 28 -18.94 -1.46 3.69
CA VAL A 28 -19.29 -2.85 3.99
C VAL A 28 -18.42 -3.73 3.08
N GLY A 29 -17.10 -3.73 3.29
CA GLY A 29 -16.16 -4.47 2.46
C GLY A 29 -15.49 -5.61 3.21
N CYS A 30 -14.94 -6.55 2.46
CA CYS A 30 -14.27 -7.72 3.01
C CYS A 30 -12.78 -7.51 3.17
N ASN A 31 -12.23 -7.90 4.34
CA ASN A 31 -10.85 -7.66 4.77
C ASN A 31 -10.43 -6.19 4.58
N ALA A 32 -10.40 -5.43 5.68
CA ALA A 32 -9.81 -4.09 5.83
C ALA A 32 -9.72 -3.28 4.51
N ASP A 33 -10.81 -2.59 4.14
CA ASP A 33 -10.79 -1.66 3.02
C ASP A 33 -9.65 -0.66 3.23
N CYS A 34 -8.70 -0.61 2.30
CA CYS A 34 -7.63 0.37 2.31
C CYS A 34 -7.99 1.50 1.36
N VAL A 35 -8.13 2.70 1.93
CA VAL A 35 -8.42 3.94 1.23
C VAL A 35 -7.27 4.92 1.43
N ALA A 36 -6.84 5.58 0.35
CA ALA A 36 -5.82 6.61 0.37
C ALA A 36 -6.34 7.87 -0.31
N GLN A 37 -6.39 8.98 0.44
CA GLN A 37 -6.79 10.27 -0.11
C GLN A 37 -5.79 10.73 -1.16
N VAL A 38 -6.29 11.28 -2.26
CA VAL A 38 -5.45 11.87 -3.30
C VAL A 38 -4.91 13.22 -2.81
N PRO A 39 -3.59 13.43 -2.74
CA PRO A 39 -3.03 14.69 -2.25
C PRO A 39 -3.37 15.87 -3.15
N GLY A 40 -3.71 17.00 -2.53
CA GLY A 40 -3.99 18.28 -3.22
C GLY A 40 -5.36 18.84 -2.83
N ALA A 41 -5.44 20.15 -2.63
CA ALA A 41 -6.68 20.80 -2.19
C ALA A 41 -7.83 20.60 -3.20
N GLN A 42 -7.51 20.56 -4.49
CA GLN A 42 -8.45 20.29 -5.58
C GLN A 42 -8.95 18.83 -5.62
N TYR A 43 -8.29 17.91 -4.90
CA TYR A 43 -8.64 16.49 -4.85
C TYR A 43 -9.07 16.05 -3.44
N ALA A 44 -9.39 17.00 -2.56
CA ALA A 44 -9.71 16.71 -1.16
C ALA A 44 -10.83 15.68 -0.99
N ASP A 45 -11.76 15.59 -1.94
CA ASP A 45 -12.87 14.64 -1.90
C ASP A 45 -12.56 13.30 -2.59
N TYR A 46 -11.36 13.08 -3.13
CA TYR A 46 -11.06 11.87 -3.92
C TYR A 46 -10.11 10.92 -3.20
N PHE A 47 -10.37 9.62 -3.37
CA PHE A 47 -9.65 8.55 -2.71
C PHE A 47 -9.36 7.42 -3.70
N VAL A 48 -8.16 6.86 -3.65
CA VAL A 48 -7.84 5.59 -4.30
C VAL A 48 -8.08 4.48 -3.30
N ALA A 49 -8.79 3.43 -3.71
CA ALA A 49 -9.13 2.33 -2.83
C ALA A 49 -8.93 0.97 -3.51
N ARG A 50 -8.83 -0.07 -2.69
CA ARG A 50 -9.06 -1.45 -3.13
C ARG A 50 -10.56 -1.71 -3.11
N LEU A 51 -11.11 -2.28 -4.18
CA LEU A 51 -12.48 -2.76 -4.19
C LEU A 51 -12.59 -4.04 -5.00
N GLY A 52 -13.46 -4.94 -4.54
CA GLY A 52 -13.78 -6.13 -5.29
C GLY A 52 -14.68 -5.77 -6.48
N ILE A 53 -14.35 -6.31 -7.65
CA ILE A 53 -15.06 -5.97 -8.89
C ILE A 53 -15.80 -7.22 -9.35
N ASN A 54 -17.13 -7.12 -9.49
CA ASN A 54 -17.91 -8.24 -10.00
C ASN A 54 -17.55 -8.50 -11.47
N VAL A 55 -17.07 -9.72 -11.72
CA VAL A 55 -16.60 -10.20 -13.02
C VAL A 55 -17.73 -10.51 -14.02
N ASP A 56 -19.00 -10.40 -13.62
CA ASP A 56 -20.13 -10.54 -14.54
C ASP A 56 -20.40 -9.25 -15.35
N ALA A 57 -19.66 -8.16 -15.07
CA ALA A 57 -19.71 -6.95 -15.88
C ALA A 57 -19.04 -7.18 -17.24
N LYS A 58 -19.78 -6.99 -18.33
CA LYS A 58 -19.28 -7.18 -19.69
C LYS A 58 -18.21 -6.15 -20.02
N THR A 59 -17.18 -6.59 -20.76
CA THR A 59 -16.13 -5.73 -21.30
C THR A 59 -16.72 -4.55 -22.07
N GLY A 60 -16.46 -3.33 -21.58
CA GLY A 60 -16.96 -2.09 -22.19
C GLY A 60 -17.69 -1.16 -21.20
N ASP A 61 -18.21 -1.70 -20.10
CA ASP A 61 -18.80 -0.89 -19.05
C ASP A 61 -17.69 -0.34 -18.14
N ARG A 62 -17.39 0.97 -18.25
CA ARG A 62 -16.46 1.68 -17.34
C ARG A 62 -16.91 1.68 -15.86
N LEU A 63 -18.07 1.09 -15.57
CA LEU A 63 -18.75 1.10 -14.27
C LEU A 63 -19.34 -0.29 -13.97
N PRO A 64 -18.53 -1.34 -13.73
CA PRO A 64 -19.08 -2.53 -13.10
C PRO A 64 -19.68 -2.12 -11.76
N ALA A 65 -20.85 -2.66 -11.41
CA ALA A 65 -21.40 -2.42 -10.08
C ALA A 65 -20.36 -2.93 -9.06
N PRO A 66 -19.89 -2.09 -8.13
CA PRO A 66 -18.96 -2.52 -7.11
C PRO A 66 -19.61 -3.65 -6.31
N ASP A 67 -18.83 -4.69 -6.02
CA ASP A 67 -19.32 -5.80 -5.22
C ASP A 67 -18.65 -5.73 -3.85
N PHE A 68 -19.52 -5.55 -2.87
CA PHE A 68 -19.21 -5.45 -1.45
C PHE A 68 -19.37 -6.80 -0.75
N SER A 69 -19.87 -7.81 -1.47
CA SER A 69 -19.92 -9.18 -1.00
C SER A 69 -18.52 -9.77 -1.04
N CYS A 70 -18.04 -10.20 0.12
CA CYS A 70 -16.78 -10.88 0.37
C CYS A 70 -16.38 -12.07 -0.54
N ASN A 71 -17.20 -12.43 -1.51
CA ASN A 71 -17.08 -13.66 -2.30
C ASN A 71 -16.43 -13.42 -3.67
N LEU A 72 -15.46 -12.50 -3.72
CA LEU A 72 -14.90 -12.02 -4.97
C LEU A 72 -13.60 -12.71 -5.34
N ARG A 73 -13.42 -12.92 -6.64
CA ARG A 73 -12.25 -13.58 -7.22
C ARG A 73 -11.13 -12.60 -7.58
N SER A 74 -11.42 -11.30 -7.60
CA SER A 74 -10.51 -10.30 -8.15
C SER A 74 -10.68 -8.94 -7.46
N TRP A 75 -9.55 -8.30 -7.19
CA TRP A 75 -9.45 -7.01 -6.53
C TRP A 75 -8.80 -5.99 -7.45
N GLY A 76 -9.47 -4.87 -7.68
CA GLY A 76 -8.99 -3.77 -8.50
C GLY A 76 -8.72 -2.50 -7.69
N LEU A 77 -7.95 -1.59 -8.30
CA LEU A 77 -7.84 -0.22 -7.80
C LEU A 77 -8.98 0.61 -8.36
N VAL A 78 -9.64 1.36 -7.49
CA VAL A 78 -10.77 2.21 -7.86
C VAL A 78 -10.56 3.63 -7.37
N LEU A 79 -11.22 4.57 -8.03
CA LEU A 79 -11.38 5.94 -7.58
C LEU A 79 -12.73 6.08 -6.90
N LEU A 80 -12.72 6.59 -5.68
CA LEU A 80 -13.90 6.95 -4.90
C LEU A 80 -13.94 8.47 -4.70
N ARG A 81 -15.14 8.98 -4.47
CA ARG A 81 -15.39 10.37 -4.10
C ARG A 81 -16.23 10.46 -2.85
N MET A 82 -15.80 11.25 -1.87
CA MET A 82 -16.62 11.66 -0.73
C MET A 82 -17.73 12.58 -1.25
N LYS A 83 -18.98 12.11 -1.18
CA LYS A 83 -20.15 12.90 -1.56
C LYS A 83 -20.56 13.86 -0.45
N ASP A 84 -20.50 13.38 0.78
CA ASP A 84 -20.95 14.11 1.95
C ASP A 84 -20.08 13.75 3.16
N TRP A 85 -19.30 14.72 3.62
CA TRP A 85 -18.42 14.60 4.79
C TRP A 85 -19.18 14.51 6.11
N SER A 86 -20.45 14.93 6.16
CA SER A 86 -21.28 14.83 7.37
C SER A 86 -21.80 13.41 7.59
N THR A 87 -21.98 12.65 6.50
CA THR A 87 -22.44 11.25 6.54
C THR A 87 -21.33 10.25 6.22
N PHE A 88 -20.14 10.72 5.82
CA PHE A 88 -19.03 9.90 5.33
C PHE A 88 -19.43 8.98 4.16
N ASP A 89 -20.29 9.47 3.27
CA ASP A 89 -20.77 8.71 2.11
C ASP A 89 -19.75 8.74 0.96
N LEU A 90 -19.23 7.57 0.59
CA LEU A 90 -18.30 7.37 -0.52
C LEU A 90 -19.04 6.86 -1.76
N ALA A 91 -18.81 7.51 -2.89
CA ALA A 91 -19.30 7.09 -4.18
C ALA A 91 -18.19 6.53 -5.05
N PHE A 92 -18.47 5.41 -5.69
CA PHE A 92 -17.63 4.90 -6.76
C PHE A 92 -17.63 5.86 -7.95
N VAL A 93 -16.44 6.17 -8.47
CA VAL A 93 -16.24 7.05 -9.64
C VAL A 93 -15.82 6.22 -10.84
N SER A 94 -14.74 5.44 -10.71
CA SER A 94 -14.17 4.66 -11.81
C SER A 94 -13.25 3.55 -11.33
N VAL A 95 -13.00 2.57 -12.19
CA VAL A 95 -11.89 1.61 -12.02
C VAL A 95 -10.62 2.24 -12.57
N LEU A 96 -9.57 2.33 -11.74
CA LEU A 96 -8.25 2.83 -12.11
C LEU A 96 -7.36 1.74 -12.67
N LEU A 97 -7.50 0.52 -12.15
CA LEU A 97 -6.78 -0.65 -12.62
C LEU A 97 -7.69 -1.88 -12.55
N TRP A 98 -7.87 -2.53 -13.71
CA TRP A 98 -8.67 -3.74 -13.81
C TRP A 98 -7.87 -4.96 -13.38
N PRO A 99 -8.46 -5.82 -12.53
CA PRO A 99 -7.87 -7.13 -12.30
C PRO A 99 -8.04 -8.00 -13.54
N ASN A 100 -7.09 -8.93 -13.76
CA ASN A 100 -7.35 -10.05 -14.68
C ASN A 100 -8.21 -11.07 -13.95
N ASP A 101 -9.01 -11.86 -14.68
CA ASP A 101 -9.86 -12.91 -14.12
C ASP A 101 -9.12 -14.18 -13.70
N GLY A 102 -7.78 -14.14 -13.63
CA GLY A 102 -6.94 -15.27 -13.28
C GLY A 102 -6.80 -16.29 -14.43
N LEU A 103 -5.67 -16.99 -14.46
CA LEU A 103 -5.30 -17.91 -15.54
C LEU A 103 -6.24 -19.14 -15.68
N ASP A 104 -6.98 -19.49 -14.62
CA ASP A 104 -7.84 -20.67 -14.58
C ASP A 104 -9.33 -20.34 -14.76
N SER A 105 -9.66 -19.07 -15.04
CA SER A 105 -11.02 -18.70 -15.39
C SER A 105 -11.33 -19.22 -16.81
N PRO A 106 -12.43 -19.97 -16.99
CA PRO A 106 -12.88 -20.36 -18.33
C PRO A 106 -13.24 -19.15 -19.22
N ASN A 107 -13.26 -17.94 -18.64
CA ASN A 107 -13.53 -16.67 -19.31
C ASN A 107 -12.27 -15.81 -19.55
N SER A 108 -11.05 -16.36 -19.42
CA SER A 108 -9.75 -15.65 -19.47
C SER A 108 -9.44 -14.79 -20.72
N GLY A 109 -10.33 -14.79 -21.72
CA GLY A 109 -10.31 -13.87 -22.86
C GLY A 109 -11.22 -12.64 -22.72
N SER A 110 -11.96 -12.51 -21.62
CA SER A 110 -13.04 -11.53 -21.46
C SER A 110 -12.61 -10.28 -20.70
N PHE A 111 -11.42 -10.26 -20.11
CA PHE A 111 -10.90 -9.15 -19.31
C PHE A 111 -9.71 -8.46 -19.97
N PRO A 112 -9.54 -7.14 -19.79
CA PRO A 112 -8.34 -6.46 -20.23
C PRO A 112 -7.14 -7.05 -19.51
N GLN A 113 -6.15 -7.53 -20.26
CA GLN A 113 -4.84 -7.81 -19.68
C GLN A 113 -4.21 -6.49 -19.25
N THR A 114 -3.64 -6.47 -18.06
CA THR A 114 -2.94 -5.29 -17.51
C THR A 114 -1.42 -5.53 -17.54
N PRO A 115 -0.76 -5.46 -18.73
CA PRO A 115 0.68 -5.66 -18.85
C PRO A 115 1.45 -4.47 -18.27
N ILE A 116 2.55 -4.76 -17.57
CA ILE A 116 3.46 -3.74 -17.03
C ILE A 116 4.90 -4.07 -17.41
N GLN A 117 5.81 -3.10 -17.21
CA GLN A 117 7.24 -3.25 -17.53
C GLN A 117 7.48 -3.80 -18.96
N GLY A 118 6.78 -3.26 -19.95
CA GLY A 118 6.89 -3.69 -21.35
C GLY A 118 6.28 -5.08 -21.63
N GLY A 119 5.31 -5.52 -20.81
CA GLY A 119 4.64 -6.81 -20.97
C GLY A 119 5.37 -7.99 -20.33
N LYS A 120 6.46 -7.73 -19.60
CA LYS A 120 7.19 -8.76 -18.82
C LYS A 120 6.28 -9.43 -17.77
N TYR A 121 5.40 -8.63 -17.16
CA TYR A 121 4.46 -9.07 -16.15
C TYR A 121 3.04 -8.65 -16.53
N VAL A 122 2.06 -9.37 -16.01
CA VAL A 122 0.64 -9.03 -16.16
C VAL A 122 0.00 -9.02 -14.78
N LEU A 123 -0.59 -7.90 -14.39
CA LEU A 123 -1.22 -7.74 -13.08
C LEU A 123 -2.55 -8.48 -13.04
N ASP A 124 -2.74 -9.39 -12.07
CA ASP A 124 -4.01 -10.08 -11.87
C ASP A 124 -4.83 -9.47 -10.74
N SER A 125 -4.19 -8.93 -9.71
CA SER A 125 -4.89 -8.30 -8.58
C SER A 125 -4.05 -7.23 -7.91
N THR A 126 -4.74 -6.26 -7.32
CA THR A 126 -4.12 -5.10 -6.68
C THR A 126 -4.81 -4.71 -5.38
N TYR A 127 -4.00 -4.26 -4.44
CA TYR A 127 -4.37 -4.11 -3.04
C TYR A 127 -3.70 -2.89 -2.41
N ASP A 128 -4.31 -2.40 -1.34
CA ASP A 128 -3.69 -1.54 -0.32
C ASP A 128 -2.94 -0.32 -0.87
N PRO A 129 -3.64 0.54 -1.64
CA PRO A 129 -3.02 1.66 -2.31
C PRO A 129 -2.54 2.74 -1.33
N THR A 130 -1.51 3.47 -1.72
CA THR A 130 -1.25 4.84 -1.25
C THR A 130 -0.92 5.78 -2.37
N VAL A 131 -1.23 7.05 -2.17
CA VAL A 131 -1.05 8.09 -3.17
C VAL A 131 -0.15 9.18 -2.61
N ALA A 132 0.87 9.58 -3.36
CA ALA A 132 1.78 10.66 -2.99
C ALA A 132 2.18 11.49 -4.20
N VAL A 133 2.56 12.74 -3.95
CA VAL A 133 3.24 13.57 -4.97
C VAL A 133 4.74 13.27 -4.90
N LEU A 134 5.28 12.66 -5.95
CA LEU A 134 6.71 12.38 -6.09
C LEU A 134 7.24 13.10 -7.34
N ASN A 135 8.31 13.87 -7.19
CA ASN A 135 8.89 14.65 -8.29
C ASN A 135 7.88 15.53 -9.06
N GLY A 136 6.87 16.07 -8.36
CA GLY A 136 5.84 16.94 -8.93
C GLY A 136 4.68 16.22 -9.64
N GLU A 137 4.61 14.89 -9.58
CA GLU A 137 3.57 14.08 -10.22
C GLU A 137 2.86 13.22 -9.16
N LEU A 138 1.58 12.89 -9.40
CA LEU A 138 0.85 11.93 -8.56
C LEU A 138 1.26 10.50 -8.88
N TRP A 139 1.64 9.75 -7.86
CA TRP A 139 1.98 8.33 -7.95
C TRP A 139 1.12 7.53 -6.98
N VAL A 140 0.79 6.31 -7.38
CA VAL A 140 0.12 5.33 -6.55
C VAL A 140 1.07 4.16 -6.33
N SER A 141 1.37 3.82 -5.09
CA SER A 141 1.90 2.50 -4.76
C SER A 141 0.77 1.58 -4.34
N PHE A 142 0.90 0.30 -4.64
CA PHE A 142 -0.11 -0.69 -4.30
C PHE A 142 0.55 -2.06 -4.23
N GLU A 143 0.04 -2.91 -3.37
CA GLU A 143 0.41 -4.32 -3.40
C GLU A 143 -0.20 -4.96 -4.66
N CYS A 144 0.54 -5.85 -5.30
CA CYS A 144 0.19 -6.42 -6.58
C CYS A 144 0.59 -7.89 -6.66
N ALA A 145 -0.18 -8.68 -7.39
CA ALA A 145 0.16 -10.05 -7.73
C ALA A 145 -0.28 -10.34 -9.17
N GLY A 146 0.35 -11.31 -9.83
CA GLY A 146 -0.12 -11.75 -11.14
C GLY A 146 0.78 -12.71 -11.87
N LYS A 147 0.62 -12.78 -13.19
CA LYS A 147 1.38 -13.71 -14.01
C LYS A 147 2.87 -13.37 -13.99
N GLY A 148 3.66 -14.33 -13.52
CA GLY A 148 5.12 -14.26 -13.49
C GLY A 148 5.70 -13.69 -12.20
N PHE A 149 4.90 -13.39 -11.19
CA PHE A 149 5.39 -12.88 -9.91
C PHE A 149 4.38 -13.09 -8.76
N PRO A 150 4.86 -13.33 -7.52
CA PRO A 150 4.00 -13.46 -6.34
C PRO A 150 3.63 -12.07 -5.79
N THR A 151 2.95 -12.02 -4.64
CA THR A 151 2.61 -10.76 -3.96
C THR A 151 3.82 -9.86 -3.75
N SER A 152 3.74 -8.67 -4.34
CA SER A 152 4.84 -7.73 -4.54
C SER A 152 4.36 -6.29 -4.33
N SER A 153 5.29 -5.34 -4.21
CA SER A 153 4.96 -3.92 -4.11
C SER A 153 5.17 -3.24 -5.47
N CYS A 154 4.10 -2.68 -6.02
CA CYS A 154 4.08 -1.97 -7.29
C CYS A 154 3.96 -0.46 -7.09
N ILE A 155 4.33 0.30 -8.12
CA ILE A 155 4.10 1.74 -8.22
C ILE A 155 3.77 2.13 -9.66
N GLY A 156 2.85 3.09 -9.84
CA GLY A 156 2.52 3.66 -11.15
C GLY A 156 2.00 5.10 -11.03
N PRO A 157 2.19 5.96 -12.06
CA PRO A 157 1.63 7.30 -12.05
C PRO A 157 0.09 7.27 -12.09
N LEU A 158 -0.55 8.14 -11.33
CA LEU A 158 -1.96 8.47 -11.50
C LEU A 158 -2.07 9.60 -12.54
N ALA A 159 -2.29 9.23 -13.79
CA ALA A 159 -2.45 10.20 -14.87
C ALA A 159 -3.83 10.86 -14.74
N VAL A 160 -3.84 12.16 -14.42
CA VAL A 160 -5.05 12.99 -14.39
C VAL A 160 -5.10 13.84 -15.66
N PRO A 161 -6.03 13.56 -16.59
CA PRO A 161 -6.17 14.37 -17.80
C PRO A 161 -6.76 15.75 -17.49
N ASP A 162 -6.65 16.69 -18.44
CA ASP A 162 -7.24 18.04 -18.34
C ASP A 162 -8.76 18.02 -18.11
N SER A 163 -9.43 16.91 -18.47
CA SER A 163 -10.86 16.70 -18.23
C SER A 163 -11.23 16.44 -16.77
N GLY A 164 -10.27 16.26 -15.87
CA GLY A 164 -10.50 16.07 -14.44
C GLY A 164 -10.11 14.69 -13.89
N ILE A 165 -10.05 14.59 -12.57
CA ILE A 165 -9.62 13.39 -11.83
C ILE A 165 -10.60 12.21 -11.98
N GLU A 166 -11.86 12.48 -12.30
CA GLU A 166 -12.88 11.47 -12.60
C GLU A 166 -12.51 10.60 -13.81
N HIS A 167 -11.62 11.12 -14.66
CA HIS A 167 -11.09 10.44 -15.82
C HIS A 167 -9.65 9.94 -15.61
N ALA A 168 -9.17 9.92 -14.37
CA ALA A 168 -7.84 9.44 -14.05
C ALA A 168 -7.67 7.95 -14.37
N SER A 169 -6.43 7.56 -14.64
CA SER A 169 -6.04 6.17 -14.88
C SER A 169 -4.60 5.92 -14.42
N ILE A 170 -4.26 4.66 -14.14
CA ILE A 170 -2.86 4.28 -13.91
C ILE A 170 -2.12 4.18 -15.26
N ASP A 171 -0.97 4.85 -15.38
CA ASP A 171 -0.10 4.70 -16.55
C ASP A 171 0.68 3.38 -16.49
N LEU A 172 0.18 2.37 -17.21
CA LEU A 172 0.77 1.03 -17.25
C LEU A 172 2.17 0.99 -17.88
N ALA A 173 2.48 1.88 -18.82
CA ALA A 173 3.80 1.94 -19.44
C ALA A 173 4.88 2.37 -18.44
N ARG A 174 4.46 3.12 -17.41
CA ARG A 174 5.31 3.63 -16.33
C ARG A 174 5.13 2.89 -15.00
N THR A 175 4.29 1.86 -14.99
CA THR A 175 4.06 1.02 -13.81
C THR A 175 5.12 -0.06 -13.69
N THR A 176 5.64 -0.25 -12.47
CA THR A 176 6.72 -1.20 -12.15
C THR A 176 6.44 -1.96 -10.88
N ILE A 177 6.99 -3.18 -10.78
CA ILE A 177 7.20 -3.86 -9.51
C ILE A 177 8.50 -3.30 -8.92
N VAL A 178 8.39 -2.61 -7.79
CA VAL A 178 9.54 -2.04 -7.07
C VAL A 178 10.21 -3.13 -6.24
N VAL A 179 9.43 -3.87 -5.46
CA VAL A 179 9.90 -4.96 -4.60
C VAL A 179 9.19 -6.25 -4.98
N LEU A 180 9.95 -7.22 -5.46
CA LEU A 180 9.47 -8.52 -5.94
C LEU A 180 9.45 -9.53 -4.80
N GLY A 181 8.26 -10.01 -4.44
CA GLY A 181 8.07 -11.06 -3.45
C GLY A 181 8.60 -12.43 -3.88
N THR A 182 8.37 -13.43 -3.03
CA THR A 182 8.62 -14.85 -3.31
C THR A 182 7.39 -15.69 -2.95
N LEU A 183 7.43 -17.00 -3.18
CA LEU A 183 6.39 -17.92 -2.70
C LEU A 183 6.33 -18.04 -1.16
N HIS A 184 7.31 -17.49 -0.44
CA HIS A 184 7.44 -17.59 1.00
C HIS A 184 7.38 -16.24 1.72
N ALA A 185 7.49 -15.15 0.97
CA ALA A 185 7.46 -13.80 1.51
C ALA A 185 6.78 -12.82 0.55
N ALA A 186 5.89 -11.98 1.08
CA ALA A 186 5.13 -10.98 0.33
C ALA A 186 5.62 -9.57 0.66
N ALA A 187 5.81 -8.73 -0.37
CA ALA A 187 6.12 -7.31 -0.20
C ALA A 187 4.81 -6.54 -0.22
N SER A 188 4.24 -6.34 0.96
CA SER A 188 2.81 -6.05 1.15
C SER A 188 2.58 -4.60 1.57
N VAL A 189 1.36 -4.11 1.43
CA VAL A 189 0.88 -2.84 2.03
C VAL A 189 1.81 -1.62 1.74
N PRO A 190 2.32 -1.41 0.51
CA PRO A 190 3.33 -0.38 0.28
C PRO A 190 2.82 1.04 0.54
N LYS A 191 3.71 1.87 1.09
CA LYS A 191 3.49 3.28 1.42
C LYS A 191 4.55 4.13 0.75
N ILE A 192 4.15 5.10 -0.06
CA ILE A 192 5.09 6.03 -0.70
C ILE A 192 4.95 7.45 -0.15
N PHE A 193 6.08 8.14 -0.06
CA PHE A 193 6.15 9.56 0.28
C PHE A 193 7.51 10.14 -0.15
N ALA A 194 7.62 11.46 -0.14
CA ALA A 194 8.90 12.15 -0.25
C ALA A 194 9.45 12.44 1.15
N ASP A 195 10.72 12.15 1.39
CA ASP A 195 11.36 12.51 2.65
C ASP A 195 11.58 14.03 2.75
N ARG A 196 12.17 14.47 3.87
CA ARG A 196 12.46 15.88 4.15
C ARG A 196 13.37 16.54 3.09
N GLN A 197 14.19 15.76 2.41
CA GLN A 197 15.05 16.23 1.31
C GLN A 197 14.36 16.12 -0.05
N GLY A 198 13.07 15.76 -0.08
CA GLY A 198 12.30 15.55 -1.30
C GLY A 198 12.63 14.23 -2.01
N ARG A 199 13.36 13.31 -1.37
CA ARG A 199 13.74 12.03 -1.97
C ARG A 199 12.58 11.05 -1.86
N PRO A 200 12.14 10.42 -2.95
CA PRO A 200 11.11 9.40 -2.92
C PRO A 200 11.52 8.18 -2.09
N VAL A 201 10.61 7.70 -1.24
CA VAL A 201 10.79 6.52 -0.39
C VAL A 201 9.56 5.63 -0.50
N MET A 202 9.78 4.31 -0.49
CA MET A 202 8.73 3.31 -0.30
C MET A 202 8.98 2.57 1.01
N TYR A 203 7.96 2.52 1.86
CA TYR A 203 7.86 1.55 2.94
C TYR A 203 7.01 0.37 2.46
N PHE A 204 7.30 -0.81 2.96
CA PHE A 204 6.52 -2.01 2.67
C PHE A 204 6.64 -2.99 3.82
N ASP A 205 5.62 -3.83 3.96
CA ASP A 205 5.61 -4.92 4.92
C ASP A 205 6.32 -6.13 4.31
N PHE A 206 7.38 -6.55 4.97
CA PHE A 206 8.08 -7.80 4.70
C PHE A 206 7.34 -8.93 5.43
N PHE A 207 6.37 -9.55 4.75
CA PHE A 207 5.55 -10.58 5.34
C PHE A 207 6.06 -11.99 5.00
N ILE A 208 6.66 -12.68 5.96
CA ILE A 208 6.99 -14.10 5.85
C ILE A 208 5.74 -14.93 6.17
N LEU A 209 5.25 -15.69 5.18
CA LEU A 209 4.02 -16.49 5.27
C LEU A 209 4.08 -17.59 6.35
N LYS A 210 5.24 -18.22 6.52
CA LYS A 210 5.50 -19.25 7.53
C LYS A 210 6.86 -18.96 8.19
N PRO A 211 6.91 -18.62 9.48
CA PRO A 211 5.91 -18.87 10.53
C PRO A 211 4.75 -17.86 10.62
N GLY A 212 4.71 -16.81 9.80
CA GLY A 212 3.81 -15.67 10.00
C GLY A 212 4.54 -14.60 10.79
N HIS A 213 5.33 -13.81 10.07
CA HIS A 213 6.13 -12.72 10.64
C HIS A 213 6.05 -11.50 9.72
N ILE A 214 5.74 -10.34 10.28
CA ILE A 214 5.65 -9.07 9.56
C ILE A 214 6.61 -8.09 10.23
N GLU A 215 7.48 -7.51 9.42
CA GLU A 215 8.28 -6.33 9.77
C GLU A 215 8.16 -5.30 8.66
N ALA A 216 8.25 -4.01 8.99
CA ALA A 216 8.25 -2.95 8.00
C ALA A 216 9.68 -2.62 7.57
N ARG A 217 9.87 -2.51 6.26
CA ARG A 217 11.13 -2.12 5.62
C ARG A 217 10.92 -0.88 4.77
N ALA A 218 12.01 -0.19 4.47
CA ALA A 218 12.04 0.99 3.63
C ALA A 218 13.16 0.91 2.60
N ILE A 219 12.89 1.44 1.41
CA ILE A 219 13.85 1.58 0.32
C ILE A 219 13.65 2.96 -0.34
N TYR A 220 14.75 3.64 -0.63
CA TYR A 220 14.68 4.85 -1.46
C TYR A 220 14.32 4.45 -2.88
N LEU A 221 13.52 5.28 -3.56
CA LEU A 221 13.22 5.08 -4.97
C LEU A 221 14.11 5.97 -5.84
N GLU A 222 14.43 5.48 -7.02
CA GLU A 222 15.14 6.21 -8.05
C GLU A 222 14.29 6.24 -9.33
N GLN A 223 14.13 7.43 -9.90
CA GLN A 223 13.44 7.59 -11.16
C GLN A 223 14.44 7.41 -12.31
N GLU A 224 14.07 6.64 -13.33
CA GLU A 224 14.87 6.57 -14.55
C GLU A 224 15.13 7.98 -15.10
N SER A 225 16.40 8.30 -15.37
CA SER A 225 16.82 9.61 -15.87
C SER A 225 16.43 9.87 -17.33
N GLY A 226 16.03 8.83 -18.06
CA GLY A 226 15.52 8.89 -19.43
C GLY A 226 14.47 7.81 -19.70
N GLY A 227 13.88 7.82 -20.90
CA GLY A 227 12.87 6.84 -21.29
C GLY A 227 11.53 7.04 -20.59
N ALA A 228 10.94 5.97 -20.06
CA ALA A 228 9.61 5.97 -19.45
C ALA A 228 9.56 6.67 -18.08
N ARG A 229 10.69 7.07 -17.50
CA ARG A 229 10.76 7.77 -16.20
C ARG A 229 10.03 7.00 -15.10
N ARG A 230 10.24 5.68 -15.06
CA ARG A 230 9.68 4.78 -14.05
C ARG A 230 10.41 4.93 -12.72
N PHE A 231 9.75 4.58 -11.62
CA PHE A 231 10.42 4.41 -10.34
C PHE A 231 10.86 2.96 -10.15
N PHE A 232 12.07 2.78 -9.65
CA PHE A 232 12.59 1.51 -9.14
C PHE A 232 13.18 1.69 -7.75
N ALA A 233 13.47 0.60 -7.07
CA ALA A 233 14.30 0.63 -5.88
C ALA A 233 15.68 1.22 -6.24
N LYS A 234 16.20 2.11 -5.41
CA LYS A 234 17.48 2.78 -5.65
C LYS A 234 18.61 1.75 -5.81
N GLY A 235 19.39 1.88 -6.89
CA GLY A 235 20.43 0.91 -7.25
C GLY A 235 19.94 -0.26 -8.11
N PHE A 236 18.65 -0.31 -8.45
CA PHE A 236 18.06 -1.34 -9.32
C PHE A 236 17.49 -0.70 -10.59
N SER A 237 17.69 -1.36 -11.72
CA SER A 237 17.08 -1.02 -13.01
C SER A 237 15.87 -1.90 -13.35
N ASP A 238 15.51 -2.81 -12.45
CA ASP A 238 14.37 -3.72 -12.50
C ASP A 238 13.85 -3.93 -11.06
N SER A 239 12.96 -4.89 -10.85
CA SER A 239 12.43 -5.21 -9.52
C SER A 239 13.51 -5.69 -8.54
N MET A 240 13.55 -5.10 -7.35
CA MET A 240 14.43 -5.52 -6.26
C MET A 240 13.87 -6.79 -5.59
N PRO A 241 14.66 -7.85 -5.37
CA PRO A 241 14.23 -8.99 -4.57
C PRO A 241 13.85 -8.59 -3.15
N ILE A 242 12.76 -9.15 -2.61
CA ILE A 242 12.25 -8.79 -1.28
C ILE A 242 13.26 -8.98 -0.12
N ASN A 243 14.22 -9.90 -0.27
CA ASN A 243 15.25 -10.20 0.72
C ASN A 243 16.56 -9.42 0.51
N ASP A 244 16.59 -8.46 -0.40
CA ASP A 244 17.77 -7.64 -0.66
C ASP A 244 18.16 -6.78 0.55
N GLU A 245 19.46 -6.65 0.80
CA GLU A 245 20.02 -5.95 1.96
C GLU A 245 19.95 -4.42 1.84
N SER A 246 19.66 -3.88 0.65
CA SER A 246 19.45 -2.45 0.45
C SER A 246 18.18 -1.93 1.13
N ALA A 247 17.19 -2.79 1.38
CA ALA A 247 15.99 -2.44 2.11
C ALA A 247 16.27 -2.42 3.63
N VAL A 248 16.12 -1.25 4.25
CA VAL A 248 16.39 -1.04 5.66
C VAL A 248 15.15 -1.36 6.47
N ARG A 249 15.31 -2.15 7.54
CA ARG A 249 14.26 -2.38 8.52
C ARG A 249 13.97 -1.09 9.29
N VAL A 250 12.72 -0.63 9.25
CA VAL A 250 12.28 0.60 9.93
C VAL A 250 11.42 0.31 11.16
N TRP A 251 10.73 -0.84 11.17
CA TRP A 251 10.01 -1.32 12.33
C TRP A 251 10.04 -2.84 12.35
N ALA A 252 10.33 -3.46 13.49
CA ALA A 252 10.17 -4.89 13.68
C ALA A 252 9.58 -5.25 15.04
N PRO A 253 9.02 -6.46 15.19
CA PRO A 253 8.58 -6.99 16.48
C PRO A 253 9.72 -7.00 17.49
N HIS A 254 9.50 -6.43 18.68
CA HIS A 254 10.51 -6.31 19.74
C HIS A 254 10.32 -7.41 20.81
N LEU A 255 10.94 -8.57 20.55
CA LEU A 255 10.86 -9.76 21.40
C LEU A 255 11.29 -9.55 22.86
N SER A 256 12.19 -8.60 23.13
CA SER A 256 12.77 -8.37 24.46
C SER A 256 11.93 -7.50 25.38
N HIS A 257 10.98 -6.74 24.85
CA HIS A 257 10.23 -5.73 25.62
C HIS A 257 8.73 -5.99 25.67
N ASP A 258 8.20 -6.76 24.72
CA ASP A 258 6.79 -7.08 24.66
C ASP A 258 6.57 -8.53 24.19
N ALA A 259 6.27 -9.41 25.16
CA ALA A 259 5.98 -10.82 24.91
C ALA A 259 4.71 -11.06 24.08
N LEU A 260 3.90 -10.01 23.84
CA LEU A 260 2.71 -10.02 23.00
C LEU A 260 2.96 -9.40 21.62
N ALA A 261 4.15 -8.87 21.32
CA ALA A 261 4.53 -8.29 20.02
C ALA A 261 5.73 -9.03 19.42
N THR A 262 5.58 -10.34 19.27
CA THR A 262 6.69 -11.22 18.86
C THR A 262 6.82 -11.41 17.35
N ASN A 263 5.75 -11.15 16.59
CA ASN A 263 5.66 -11.60 15.20
C ASN A 263 5.17 -10.54 14.24
N ILE A 264 4.38 -9.56 14.68
CA ILE A 264 3.72 -8.61 13.80
C ILE A 264 4.14 -7.19 14.15
N ALA A 265 4.63 -6.47 13.15
CA ALA A 265 4.78 -5.02 13.09
C ALA A 265 4.36 -4.57 11.68
N ASP A 266 3.04 -4.43 11.50
CA ASP A 266 2.36 -4.11 10.24
C ASP A 266 2.10 -2.60 10.20
N VAL A 267 2.71 -1.88 9.27
CA VAL A 267 2.63 -0.41 9.22
C VAL A 267 1.51 0.03 8.27
N PHE A 268 0.41 0.50 8.86
CA PHE A 268 -0.77 0.95 8.10
C PHE A 268 -0.59 2.30 7.44
N GLN A 269 0.13 3.22 8.08
CA GLN A 269 0.28 4.59 7.59
C GLN A 269 1.58 5.20 8.09
N VAL A 270 2.19 6.00 7.22
CA VAL A 270 3.32 6.87 7.56
C VAL A 270 2.96 8.27 7.11
N PHE A 271 3.12 9.25 7.99
CA PHE A 271 2.93 10.65 7.62
C PHE A 271 4.01 11.53 8.23
N PRO A 272 4.57 12.47 7.45
CA PRO A 272 5.48 13.45 8.00
C PRO A 272 4.69 14.45 8.87
N SER A 273 5.32 14.89 9.96
CA SER A 273 4.92 16.11 10.68
C SER A 273 4.91 17.32 9.74
N ALA A 274 4.09 18.34 10.06
CA ALA A 274 3.96 19.54 9.24
C ALA A 274 5.28 20.29 9.01
N ASP A 275 6.24 20.18 9.93
CA ASP A 275 7.57 20.78 9.82
C ASP A 275 8.64 19.81 9.25
N GLY A 276 8.23 18.59 8.89
CA GLY A 276 9.07 17.55 8.33
C GLY A 276 10.16 17.03 9.27
N ARG A 277 10.10 17.33 10.57
CA ARG A 277 11.14 16.89 11.54
C ARG A 277 10.93 15.47 12.01
N PHE A 278 9.67 15.06 12.13
CA PHE A 278 9.26 13.73 12.56
C PHE A 278 8.46 13.05 11.46
N TYR A 279 8.57 11.73 11.41
CA TYR A 279 7.59 10.88 10.75
C TYR A 279 6.84 10.16 11.84
N PHE A 280 5.52 10.12 11.70
CA PHE A 280 4.68 9.29 12.54
C PHE A 280 4.31 8.06 11.73
N ALA A 281 4.44 6.89 12.36
CA ALA A 281 3.96 5.65 11.79
C ALA A 281 2.91 5.04 12.72
N THR A 282 1.77 4.64 12.16
CA THR A 282 0.77 3.86 12.87
C THR A 282 0.90 2.40 12.46
N ALA A 283 1.00 1.50 13.44
CA ALA A 283 1.22 0.10 13.19
C ALA A 283 0.31 -0.80 14.04
N GLY A 284 0.00 -1.97 13.51
CA GLY A 284 -0.53 -3.08 14.27
C GLY A 284 0.63 -3.92 14.81
N ILE A 285 0.70 -4.09 16.13
CA ILE A 285 1.66 -4.99 16.77
C ILE A 285 0.96 -6.23 17.32
N GLY A 286 1.61 -7.38 17.20
CA GLY A 286 1.00 -8.65 17.58
C GLY A 286 1.98 -9.81 17.69
N GLY A 287 1.52 -10.86 18.36
CA GLY A 287 2.29 -12.07 18.65
C GLY A 287 2.04 -13.21 17.66
N ALA A 288 2.52 -14.39 18.02
CA ALA A 288 2.27 -15.61 17.25
C ALA A 288 0.76 -15.88 17.12
N GLY A 289 0.32 -16.26 15.91
CA GLY A 289 -1.09 -16.55 15.62
C GLY A 289 -1.93 -15.34 15.20
N CYS A 290 -1.36 -14.13 15.23
CA CYS A 290 -2.02 -12.90 14.79
C CYS A 290 -1.94 -12.74 13.26
N ARG A 291 -2.71 -13.55 12.54
CA ARG A 291 -2.74 -13.53 11.06
C ARG A 291 -3.64 -12.44 10.47
N ALA A 292 -4.53 -11.89 11.28
CA ALA A 292 -5.47 -10.83 10.90
C ALA A 292 -5.87 -10.05 12.16
N PRO A 293 -6.38 -8.82 12.02
CA PRO A 293 -6.89 -8.03 13.14
C PRO A 293 -7.99 -8.74 13.95
N THR A 294 -8.76 -9.61 13.31
CA THR A 294 -9.85 -10.39 13.91
C THR A 294 -9.41 -11.73 14.50
N ALA A 295 -8.11 -12.04 14.48
CA ALA A 295 -7.60 -13.30 14.99
C ALA A 295 -7.90 -13.44 16.49
N SER A 296 -8.28 -14.66 16.90
CA SER A 296 -8.70 -14.98 18.27
C SER A 296 -7.63 -14.86 19.37
N PRO A 297 -6.30 -14.94 19.12
CA PRO A 297 -5.33 -14.78 20.19
C PRO A 297 -5.36 -13.38 20.82
N SER A 298 -5.27 -13.31 22.15
CA SER A 298 -5.19 -12.03 22.87
C SER A 298 -3.94 -11.25 22.47
N GLY A 299 -4.08 -9.94 22.25
CA GLY A 299 -2.97 -9.05 21.94
C GLY A 299 -2.61 -8.93 20.46
N CYS A 300 -3.43 -9.48 19.56
CA CYS A 300 -3.30 -9.27 18.13
C CYS A 300 -3.65 -7.85 17.70
N TYR A 301 -2.84 -7.30 16.80
CA TYR A 301 -3.09 -6.02 16.13
C TYR A 301 -3.40 -4.87 17.11
N ARG A 302 -2.64 -4.80 18.22
CA ARG A 302 -2.67 -3.66 19.12
C ARG A 302 -2.11 -2.45 18.37
N LEU A 303 -2.78 -1.31 18.46
CA LEU A 303 -2.31 -0.09 17.81
C LEU A 303 -1.05 0.43 18.51
N ALA A 304 -0.02 0.69 17.72
CA ALA A 304 1.19 1.38 18.11
C ALA A 304 1.38 2.63 17.25
N VAL A 305 1.92 3.69 17.85
CA VAL A 305 2.34 4.90 17.15
C VAL A 305 3.80 5.13 17.50
N SER A 306 4.65 5.38 16.51
CA SER A 306 6.07 5.75 16.72
C SER A 306 6.40 7.04 15.99
#